data_AF-A0A961J8U1-F1
#
_entry.id   AF-A0A961J8U1-F1
#
_cell.length_a   1.000
_cell.length_b   1.000
_cell.length_c   1.000
_cell.angle_alpha   90.00
_cell.angle_beta   90.00
_cell.angle_gamma   90.00
#
_symmetry.space_group_name_H-M   'P 1'
#
loop_
_entity.id
_entity.type
_entity.pdbx_description
1 polymer ?
#
loop_
_entity_poly.entity_id
_entity_poly.type
_entity_poly.pdbx_seq_one_letter_code
_entity_poly.pdbx_strand_id
1 'polypeptide(L)'
;MSVGNVVLIGEDRFLTGLGDAVIARGGTVTAVVSRVLRVRDWAQAAGVPVLPSLDALPDGPRPDWVIGVGMQRTDGTTMLALPRLGAVSYHDGPLPHYAGVNTQVWALLAGETRHGVTWLLPDTDQNLGDVVLRQDFEIAADETAASLIAKCQAAGLESFDTLLDRMEAGALEGEPQDRARRRYFRHAARPLGDGRLDFTQGRDELLRLVRALDFGGARNPMASAKIEVAGKVVLIGAAAAAEGQGSEAPGTVLSADPETLVVATGSGAVALSGLTDPMRRPLAADGLARPGDRLSSLDPTQAARLRHQAVAMAPSQWHWRSRLSTFRPAVPGFVRQSGEAAAWADHRLPAPQGLSDEALFAALAAWVLASCDDWSGGLAFAGRDVIAAAETMPGYVNPWVPLGLGGDAAGKRTLAELAEDLEPDFAAARAGGFAADIIARHPGLAPFETPALGLSAGGPIQGTALTLSALRGVVTLWHDTNALDVGAHCRLAGSLGRFLEALDGEGTTDRPVGALLAEAEAAPRLSVAAWAGLWAEDIPGAGPRPFAAPAFDRSAIMLRRREMRAGHAQAAE
;
A
#
# COMPACT_ATOMS: atom_id res chain seq x y z
N MET A 1 -34.92 -29.40 19.18
CA MET A 1 -34.76 -29.91 17.80
C MET A 1 -33.29 -29.71 17.45
N SER A 2 -32.64 -30.58 16.66
CA SER A 2 -31.27 -30.26 16.18
C SER A 2 -31.28 -28.93 15.42
N VAL A 3 -30.18 -28.19 15.45
CA VAL A 3 -30.05 -26.91 14.71
C VAL A 3 -30.21 -27.08 13.19
N GLY A 4 -30.20 -28.31 12.67
CA GLY A 4 -30.48 -28.62 11.27
C GLY A 4 -29.29 -28.34 10.35
N ASN A 5 -29.58 -27.92 9.12
CA ASN A 5 -28.59 -27.70 8.07
C ASN A 5 -28.13 -26.24 8.04
N VAL A 6 -26.82 -26.00 8.20
CA VAL A 6 -26.22 -24.67 8.36
C VAL A 6 -25.21 -24.38 7.25
N VAL A 7 -25.27 -23.18 6.70
CA VAL A 7 -24.20 -22.61 5.87
C VAL A 7 -23.42 -21.60 6.71
N LEU A 8 -22.09 -21.72 6.70
CA LEU A 8 -21.19 -20.78 7.37
C LEU A 8 -20.56 -19.84 6.34
N ILE A 9 -20.55 -18.55 6.60
CA ILE A 9 -19.92 -17.55 5.73
C ILE A 9 -19.09 -16.56 6.56
N GLY A 10 -17.85 -16.32 6.15
CA GLY A 10 -17.04 -15.36 6.88
C GLY A 10 -15.56 -15.34 6.59
N GLU A 11 -14.90 -14.33 7.16
CA GLU A 11 -13.46 -14.09 7.01
C GLU A 11 -12.70 -14.12 8.35
N ASP A 12 -13.37 -14.58 9.41
CA ASP A 12 -12.75 -14.77 10.72
C ASP A 12 -12.43 -16.26 10.97
N ARG A 13 -11.31 -16.52 11.65
CA ARG A 13 -10.79 -17.86 11.95
C ARG A 13 -11.66 -18.62 12.94
N PHE A 14 -12.37 -17.93 13.84
CA PHE A 14 -13.24 -18.60 14.82
C PHE A 14 -14.50 -19.22 14.19
N LEU A 15 -14.76 -18.96 12.90
CA LEU A 15 -15.80 -19.65 12.13
C LEU A 15 -15.65 -21.18 12.19
N THR A 16 -14.41 -21.68 12.29
CA THR A 16 -14.11 -23.11 12.48
C THR A 16 -14.72 -23.67 13.77
N GLY A 17 -14.61 -22.93 14.88
CA GLY A 17 -15.21 -23.32 16.15
C GLY A 17 -16.74 -23.30 16.14
N LEU A 18 -17.35 -22.40 15.35
CA LEU A 18 -18.81 -22.43 15.14
C LEU A 18 -19.24 -23.70 14.41
N GLY A 19 -18.48 -24.10 13.39
CA GLY A 19 -18.74 -25.35 12.68
C GLY A 19 -18.60 -26.57 13.58
N ASP A 20 -17.56 -26.63 14.40
CA ASP A 20 -17.39 -27.71 15.39
C ASP A 20 -18.56 -27.75 16.38
N ALA A 21 -19.03 -26.60 16.88
CA ALA A 21 -20.17 -26.52 17.79
C ALA A 21 -21.50 -26.99 17.14
N VAL A 22 -21.75 -26.62 15.88
CA VAL A 22 -22.91 -27.11 15.12
C VAL A 22 -22.87 -28.64 14.97
N ILE A 23 -21.72 -29.20 14.59
CA ILE A 23 -21.54 -30.64 14.41
C ILE A 23 -21.69 -31.38 15.74
N ALA A 24 -21.11 -30.84 16.82
CA ALA A 24 -21.19 -31.43 18.16
C ALA A 24 -22.64 -31.52 18.69
N ARG A 25 -23.52 -30.61 18.28
CA ARG A 25 -24.96 -30.62 18.60
C ARG A 25 -25.81 -31.43 17.62
N GLY A 26 -25.19 -32.20 16.74
CA GLY A 26 -25.89 -33.05 15.77
C GLY A 26 -26.54 -32.25 14.62
N GLY A 27 -26.08 -31.03 14.37
CA GLY A 27 -26.37 -30.28 13.14
C GLY A 27 -25.45 -30.71 11.99
N THR A 28 -25.74 -30.21 10.79
CA THR A 28 -24.91 -30.45 9.61
C THR A 28 -24.44 -29.12 9.03
N VAL A 29 -23.12 -28.96 8.86
CA VAL A 29 -22.58 -27.84 8.09
C VAL A 29 -22.57 -28.24 6.61
N THR A 30 -23.45 -27.65 5.80
CA THR A 30 -23.65 -28.07 4.41
C THR A 30 -22.68 -27.41 3.44
N ALA A 31 -22.20 -26.20 3.75
CA ALA A 31 -21.20 -25.50 2.97
C ALA A 31 -20.53 -24.39 3.79
N VAL A 32 -19.36 -23.97 3.32
CA VAL A 32 -18.59 -22.84 3.86
C VAL A 32 -18.23 -21.87 2.76
N VAL A 33 -18.45 -20.57 2.98
CA VAL A 33 -17.98 -19.49 2.09
C VAL A 33 -16.90 -18.69 2.81
N SER A 34 -15.64 -18.90 2.45
CA SER A 34 -14.50 -18.19 3.06
C SER A 34 -13.27 -18.16 2.17
N ARG A 35 -12.48 -17.08 2.25
CA ARG A 35 -11.15 -17.00 1.63
C ARG A 35 -10.03 -17.31 2.61
N VAL A 36 -10.33 -17.46 3.90
CA VAL A 36 -9.34 -17.74 4.93
C VAL A 36 -8.87 -19.18 4.79
N LEU A 37 -7.57 -19.37 4.50
CA LEU A 37 -6.97 -20.70 4.31
C LEU A 37 -7.30 -21.66 5.46
N ARG A 38 -7.13 -21.24 6.71
CA ARG A 38 -7.45 -22.08 7.89
C ARG A 38 -8.91 -22.55 7.93
N VAL A 39 -9.86 -21.73 7.49
CA VAL A 39 -11.28 -22.09 7.42
C VAL A 39 -11.52 -23.11 6.30
N ARG A 40 -10.83 -22.94 5.17
CA ARG A 40 -10.89 -23.87 4.03
C ARG A 40 -10.28 -25.23 4.38
N ASP A 41 -9.15 -25.23 5.09
CA ASP A 41 -8.48 -26.44 5.57
C ASP A 41 -9.37 -27.22 6.55
N TRP A 42 -10.01 -26.51 7.49
CA TRP A 42 -11.02 -27.10 8.39
C TRP A 42 -12.19 -27.71 7.62
N ALA A 43 -12.77 -26.97 6.68
CA ALA A 43 -13.91 -27.44 5.89
C ALA A 43 -13.55 -28.72 5.11
N GLN A 44 -12.37 -28.74 4.48
CA GLN A 44 -11.87 -29.93 3.80
C GLN A 44 -11.69 -31.13 4.75
N ALA A 45 -11.12 -30.91 5.94
CA ALA A 45 -10.95 -31.96 6.93
C ALA A 45 -12.29 -32.50 7.46
N ALA A 46 -13.30 -31.63 7.57
CA ALA A 46 -14.66 -31.98 7.97
C ALA A 46 -15.53 -32.55 6.83
N GLY A 47 -15.01 -32.64 5.60
CA GLY A 47 -15.78 -33.07 4.43
C GLY A 47 -16.86 -32.06 3.97
N VAL A 48 -16.72 -30.80 4.35
CA VAL A 48 -17.65 -29.71 4.04
C VAL A 48 -17.18 -28.97 2.77
N PRO A 49 -18.06 -28.77 1.77
CA PRO A 49 -17.68 -28.07 0.54
C PRO A 49 -17.39 -26.58 0.80
N VAL A 50 -16.32 -26.09 0.18
CA VAL A 50 -15.96 -24.66 0.18
C VAL A 50 -16.47 -24.02 -1.11
N LEU A 51 -17.27 -22.97 -0.99
CA LEU A 51 -17.88 -22.25 -2.10
C LEU A 51 -17.31 -20.84 -2.25
N PRO A 52 -17.25 -20.29 -3.49
CA PRO A 52 -16.76 -18.94 -3.73
C PRO A 52 -17.74 -17.84 -3.28
N SER A 53 -19.04 -18.14 -3.25
CA SER A 53 -20.12 -17.24 -2.84
C SER A 53 -21.34 -18.05 -2.38
N LEU A 54 -22.32 -17.37 -1.77
CA LEU A 54 -23.61 -18.01 -1.42
C LEU A 54 -24.40 -18.42 -2.67
N ASP A 55 -24.30 -17.67 -3.77
CA ASP A 55 -24.98 -17.98 -5.05
C ASP A 55 -24.46 -19.26 -5.72
N ALA A 56 -23.30 -19.76 -5.30
CA ALA A 56 -22.72 -21.00 -5.79
C ALA A 56 -23.23 -22.24 -5.04
N LEU A 57 -24.21 -22.09 -4.15
CA LEU A 57 -24.87 -23.23 -3.51
C LEU A 57 -25.58 -24.09 -4.57
N PRO A 58 -25.44 -25.43 -4.52
CA PRO A 58 -26.03 -26.30 -5.51
C PRO A 58 -27.57 -26.29 -5.42
N ASP A 59 -28.22 -26.57 -6.55
CA ASP A 59 -29.67 -26.79 -6.59
C ASP A 59 -30.05 -27.91 -5.62
N GLY A 60 -30.95 -27.62 -4.67
CA GLY A 60 -31.27 -28.53 -3.59
C GLY A 60 -32.12 -27.92 -2.48
N PRO A 61 -32.29 -28.62 -1.35
CA PRO A 61 -32.98 -28.08 -0.18
C PRO A 61 -32.24 -26.86 0.35
N ARG A 62 -32.97 -25.77 0.58
CA ARG A 62 -32.45 -24.57 1.22
C ARG A 62 -31.90 -24.92 2.60
N PRO A 63 -30.79 -24.28 3.04
CA PRO A 63 -30.31 -24.48 4.40
C PRO A 63 -31.33 -23.97 5.40
N ASP A 64 -31.32 -24.50 6.61
CA ASP A 64 -32.16 -24.01 7.69
C ASP A 64 -31.64 -22.65 8.16
N TRP A 65 -30.31 -22.54 8.31
CA TRP A 65 -29.66 -21.32 8.80
C TRP A 65 -28.46 -20.89 7.95
N VAL A 66 -28.24 -19.58 7.87
CA VAL A 66 -26.97 -18.98 7.42
C VAL A 66 -26.35 -18.20 8.57
N ILE A 67 -25.11 -18.53 8.93
CA ILE A 67 -24.38 -17.89 10.03
C ILE A 67 -23.17 -17.14 9.47
N GLY A 68 -23.13 -15.84 9.76
CA GLY A 68 -22.19 -14.89 9.20
C GLY A 68 -21.21 -14.32 10.21
N VAL A 69 -19.91 -14.30 9.88
CA VAL A 69 -18.85 -13.76 10.75
C VAL A 69 -17.83 -12.95 9.97
N GLY A 70 -17.52 -11.73 10.41
CA GLY A 70 -16.47 -10.92 9.78
C GLY A 70 -16.80 -10.52 8.33
N MET A 71 -18.08 -10.38 8.02
CA MET A 71 -18.60 -10.09 6.67
C MET A 71 -18.51 -8.61 6.36
N GLN A 72 -17.37 -8.15 5.86
CA GLN A 72 -17.18 -6.72 5.53
C GLN A 72 -17.79 -6.31 4.18
N ARG A 73 -18.15 -7.27 3.32
CA ARG A 73 -18.56 -7.00 1.91
C ARG A 73 -19.71 -7.87 1.40
N THR A 74 -20.33 -8.68 2.25
CA THR A 74 -21.37 -9.60 1.77
C THR A 74 -22.69 -8.87 1.60
N ASP A 75 -23.41 -9.23 0.55
CA ASP A 75 -24.78 -8.82 0.32
C ASP A 75 -25.73 -9.45 1.36
N GLY A 76 -26.21 -8.62 2.29
CA GLY A 76 -27.20 -9.02 3.29
C GLY A 76 -28.51 -9.50 2.67
N THR A 77 -28.84 -9.08 1.45
CA THR A 77 -30.05 -9.54 0.74
C THR A 77 -30.00 -11.04 0.48
N THR A 78 -28.88 -11.54 -0.07
CA THR A 78 -28.70 -12.98 -0.33
C THR A 78 -28.72 -13.79 0.97
N MET A 79 -28.06 -13.30 2.02
CA MET A 79 -28.01 -13.96 3.33
C MET A 79 -29.41 -14.10 3.98
N LEU A 80 -30.27 -13.10 3.78
CA LEU A 80 -31.64 -13.09 4.30
C LEU A 80 -32.61 -13.97 3.49
N ALA A 81 -32.44 -14.01 2.16
CA ALA A 81 -33.39 -14.70 1.27
C ALA A 81 -33.18 -16.22 1.19
N LEU A 82 -31.96 -16.68 1.50
CA LEU A 82 -31.53 -18.05 1.27
C LEU A 82 -32.04 -19.08 2.31
N PRO A 83 -31.91 -18.86 3.64
CA PRO A 83 -32.29 -19.87 4.62
C PRO A 83 -33.80 -20.02 4.80
N ARG A 84 -34.22 -21.21 5.22
CA ARG A 84 -35.62 -21.55 5.52
C ARG A 84 -36.07 -21.00 6.89
N LEU A 85 -35.19 -21.01 7.89
CA LEU A 85 -35.52 -20.60 9.26
C LEU A 85 -35.00 -19.19 9.58
N GLY A 86 -33.81 -18.85 9.12
CA GLY A 86 -33.30 -17.48 9.25
C GLY A 86 -31.80 -17.37 9.11
N ALA A 87 -31.29 -16.17 9.35
CA ALA A 87 -29.87 -15.90 9.30
C ALA A 87 -29.45 -15.10 10.53
N VAL A 88 -28.18 -15.26 10.93
CA VAL A 88 -27.57 -14.54 12.06
C VAL A 88 -26.19 -14.06 11.67
N SER A 89 -25.86 -12.83 12.04
CA SER A 89 -24.55 -12.23 11.86
C SER A 89 -23.89 -12.00 13.21
N TYR A 90 -22.57 -12.06 13.22
CA TYR A 90 -21.72 -11.67 14.33
C TYR A 90 -21.09 -10.30 14.07
N HIS A 91 -21.10 -9.46 15.11
CA HIS A 91 -20.44 -8.18 15.15
C HIS A 91 -19.52 -8.08 16.37
N ASP A 92 -18.31 -7.59 16.15
CA ASP A 92 -17.21 -7.62 17.12
C ASP A 92 -17.18 -6.43 18.10
N GLY A 93 -18.33 -5.78 18.29
CA GLY A 93 -18.52 -4.65 19.18
C GLY A 93 -19.91 -4.61 19.83
N PRO A 94 -20.09 -3.79 20.89
CA PRO A 94 -21.39 -3.62 21.51
C PRO A 94 -22.26 -2.67 20.69
N LEU A 95 -23.32 -3.22 20.08
CA LEU A 95 -24.29 -2.43 19.33
C LEU A 95 -25.32 -1.77 20.26
N PRO A 96 -25.68 -0.49 20.00
CA PRO A 96 -25.43 0.29 18.77
C PRO A 96 -24.16 1.16 18.76
N HIS A 97 -23.41 1.25 19.88
CA HIS A 97 -22.36 2.26 20.07
C HIS A 97 -21.10 2.04 19.21
N TYR A 98 -20.77 0.81 18.85
CA TYR A 98 -19.57 0.48 18.09
C TYR A 98 -19.92 -0.23 16.78
N ALA A 99 -20.77 0.36 15.94
CA ALA A 99 -21.09 -0.21 14.62
C ALA A 99 -19.92 0.00 13.62
N GLY A 100 -19.85 -0.84 12.58
CA GLY A 100 -18.84 -0.74 11.53
C GLY A 100 -17.65 -1.67 11.77
N VAL A 101 -16.41 -1.17 11.64
CA VAL A 101 -15.21 -2.02 11.66
C VAL A 101 -14.11 -1.49 12.58
N ASN A 102 -13.20 -2.40 12.97
CA ASN A 102 -12.06 -2.13 13.87
C ASN A 102 -12.51 -1.59 15.24
N THR A 103 -13.64 -2.09 15.73
CA THR A 103 -14.33 -1.61 16.93
C THR A 103 -13.45 -1.70 18.19
N GLN A 104 -12.60 -2.72 18.26
CA GLN A 104 -11.62 -2.95 19.32
C GLN A 104 -10.61 -1.80 19.39
N VAL A 105 -10.09 -1.37 18.22
CA VAL A 105 -9.16 -0.23 18.13
C VAL A 105 -9.84 1.03 18.64
N TRP A 106 -11.09 1.29 18.20
CA TRP A 106 -11.82 2.47 18.62
C TRP A 106 -12.14 2.48 20.11
N ALA A 107 -12.49 1.33 20.69
CA ALA A 107 -12.74 1.19 22.13
C ALA A 107 -11.46 1.48 22.94
N LEU A 108 -10.31 0.93 22.53
CA LEU A 108 -9.03 1.19 23.18
C LEU A 108 -8.61 2.66 23.07
N LEU A 109 -8.79 3.27 21.89
CA LEU A 109 -8.50 4.70 21.68
C LEU A 109 -9.42 5.61 22.52
N ALA A 110 -10.68 5.22 22.71
CA ALA A 110 -11.64 5.93 23.54
C ALA A 110 -11.38 5.74 25.05
N GLY A 111 -10.48 4.83 25.43
CA GLY A 111 -10.19 4.52 26.83
C GLY A 111 -11.33 3.77 27.53
N GLU A 112 -12.10 2.99 26.78
CA GLU A 112 -13.15 2.16 27.35
C GLU A 112 -12.57 1.15 28.35
N THR A 113 -13.33 0.87 29.40
CA THR A 113 -13.01 -0.20 30.36
C THR A 113 -13.83 -1.47 30.12
N ARG A 114 -14.83 -1.40 29.24
CA ARG A 114 -15.71 -2.50 28.86
C ARG A 114 -15.91 -2.53 27.35
N HIS A 115 -16.06 -3.73 26.81
CA HIS A 115 -16.45 -3.97 25.42
C HIS A 115 -17.47 -5.09 25.38
N GLY A 116 -17.85 -5.52 24.18
CA GLY A 116 -18.72 -6.67 24.01
C GLY A 116 -18.81 -7.10 22.56
N VAL A 117 -19.52 -8.20 22.34
CA VAL A 117 -19.84 -8.72 21.01
C VAL A 117 -21.34 -8.86 20.86
N THR A 118 -21.82 -8.79 19.63
CA THR A 118 -23.25 -8.81 19.34
C THR A 118 -23.57 -9.82 18.24
N TRP A 119 -24.51 -10.71 18.50
CA TRP A 119 -25.22 -11.47 17.47
C TRP A 119 -26.49 -10.73 17.08
N LEU A 120 -26.72 -10.58 15.79
CA LEU A 120 -27.82 -9.79 15.25
C LEU A 120 -28.44 -10.48 14.04
N LEU A 121 -29.69 -10.14 13.75
CA LEU A 121 -30.29 -10.48 12.46
C LEU A 121 -29.55 -9.70 11.37
N PRO A 122 -29.18 -10.32 10.23
CA PRO A 122 -28.57 -9.61 9.13
C PRO A 122 -29.51 -8.57 8.56
N ASP A 123 -28.92 -7.57 7.91
CA ASP A 123 -29.64 -6.52 7.22
C ASP A 123 -28.86 -6.09 5.98
N THR A 124 -29.47 -5.19 5.21
CA THR A 124 -28.80 -4.55 4.07
C THR A 124 -27.87 -3.41 4.49
N ASP A 125 -28.01 -2.91 5.73
CA ASP A 125 -27.29 -1.74 6.25
C ASP A 125 -26.32 -2.10 7.38
N GLN A 126 -25.00 -2.02 7.15
CA GLN A 126 -23.95 -2.43 8.10
C GLN A 126 -24.28 -2.23 9.61
N ASN A 127 -24.66 -3.36 10.24
CA ASN A 127 -24.89 -3.52 11.68
C ASN A 127 -26.11 -2.75 12.25
N LEU A 128 -27.22 -2.63 11.53
CA LEU A 128 -28.48 -2.04 12.02
C LEU A 128 -29.56 -3.06 12.43
N GLY A 129 -29.37 -4.33 12.13
CA GLY A 129 -30.36 -5.38 12.36
C GLY A 129 -30.61 -5.62 13.85
N ASP A 130 -31.74 -6.24 14.15
CA ASP A 130 -32.18 -6.44 15.52
C ASP A 130 -31.22 -7.36 16.27
N VAL A 131 -30.93 -7.00 17.53
CA VAL A 131 -29.93 -7.69 18.34
C VAL A 131 -30.54 -8.93 18.96
N VAL A 132 -29.96 -10.09 18.65
CA VAL A 132 -30.38 -11.38 19.19
C VAL A 132 -29.71 -11.62 20.54
N LEU A 133 -28.40 -11.42 20.63
CA LEU A 133 -27.62 -11.70 21.84
C LEU A 133 -26.46 -10.72 21.97
N ARG A 134 -26.19 -10.28 23.20
CA ARG A 134 -25.00 -9.49 23.56
C ARG A 134 -24.20 -10.25 24.59
N GLN A 135 -22.88 -10.16 24.51
CA GLN A 135 -21.95 -10.67 25.51
C GLN A 135 -20.93 -9.57 25.82
N ASP A 136 -21.06 -8.97 26.99
CA ASP A 136 -20.17 -7.89 27.45
C ASP A 136 -19.03 -8.45 28.32
N PHE A 137 -17.89 -7.77 28.31
CA PHE A 137 -16.73 -8.12 29.14
C PHE A 137 -15.87 -6.89 29.47
N GLU A 138 -15.08 -6.98 30.53
CA GLU A 138 -14.09 -5.95 30.90
C GLU A 138 -12.90 -5.95 29.94
N ILE A 139 -12.32 -4.78 29.67
CA ILE A 139 -11.06 -4.60 28.93
C ILE A 139 -9.92 -4.59 29.96
N ALA A 140 -8.88 -5.40 29.76
CA ALA A 140 -7.72 -5.38 30.64
C ALA A 140 -6.89 -4.08 30.46
N ALA A 141 -6.20 -3.63 31.50
CA ALA A 141 -5.45 -2.37 31.43
C ALA A 141 -4.31 -2.39 30.38
N ASP A 142 -3.74 -3.57 30.14
CA ASP A 142 -2.66 -3.86 29.18
C ASP A 142 -3.17 -4.44 27.84
N GLU A 143 -4.49 -4.44 27.63
CA GLU A 143 -5.10 -4.97 26.41
C GLU A 143 -4.57 -4.24 25.16
N THR A 144 -4.18 -5.02 24.15
CA THR A 144 -3.78 -4.57 22.81
C THR A 144 -4.92 -4.80 21.82
N ALA A 145 -4.84 -4.25 20.61
CA ALA A 145 -5.82 -4.59 19.57
C ALA A 145 -5.81 -6.10 19.29
N ALA A 146 -4.63 -6.75 19.28
CA ALA A 146 -4.50 -8.19 19.09
C ALA A 146 -5.24 -9.00 20.16
N SER A 147 -5.00 -8.69 21.44
CA SER A 147 -5.58 -9.42 22.55
C SER A 147 -7.08 -9.14 22.68
N LEU A 148 -7.53 -7.90 22.42
CA LEU A 148 -8.96 -7.56 22.44
C LEU A 148 -9.72 -8.24 21.30
N ILE A 149 -9.12 -8.35 20.10
CA ILE A 149 -9.70 -9.14 19.00
C ILE A 149 -9.85 -10.60 19.42
N ALA A 150 -8.82 -11.21 20.01
CA ALA A 150 -8.88 -12.59 20.49
C ALA A 150 -9.96 -12.78 21.57
N LYS A 151 -10.13 -11.79 22.45
CA LYS A 151 -11.17 -11.77 23.47
C LYS A 151 -12.58 -11.66 22.89
N CYS A 152 -12.77 -10.83 21.86
CA CYS A 152 -14.03 -10.81 21.10
C CYS A 152 -14.33 -12.18 20.48
N GLN A 153 -13.34 -12.82 19.85
CA GLN A 153 -13.53 -14.13 19.23
C GLN A 153 -13.91 -15.21 20.26
N ALA A 154 -13.27 -15.20 21.44
CA ALA A 154 -13.62 -16.09 22.55
C ALA A 154 -15.05 -15.83 23.05
N ALA A 155 -15.42 -14.56 23.29
CA ALA A 155 -16.78 -14.19 23.70
C ALA A 155 -17.84 -14.56 22.64
N GLY A 156 -17.47 -14.46 21.35
CA GLY A 156 -18.30 -14.90 20.23
C GLY A 156 -18.57 -16.41 20.27
N LEU A 157 -17.53 -17.22 20.49
CA LEU A 157 -17.66 -18.68 20.65
C LEU A 157 -18.46 -19.05 21.91
N GLU A 158 -18.19 -18.42 23.05
CA GLU A 158 -18.91 -18.69 24.31
C GLU A 158 -20.39 -18.36 24.19
N SER A 159 -20.73 -17.23 23.58
CA SER A 159 -22.12 -16.82 23.37
C SER A 159 -22.84 -17.63 22.28
N PHE A 160 -22.10 -18.34 21.42
CA PHE A 160 -22.67 -19.13 20.34
C PHE A 160 -23.49 -20.31 20.84
N ASP A 161 -23.10 -20.94 21.96
CA ASP A 161 -23.89 -22.03 22.54
C ASP A 161 -25.29 -21.55 22.94
N THR A 162 -25.39 -20.35 23.51
CA THR A 162 -26.68 -19.74 23.85
C THR A 162 -27.48 -19.40 22.60
N LEU A 163 -26.81 -18.96 21.52
CA LEU A 163 -27.46 -18.68 20.24
C LEU A 163 -28.06 -19.95 19.62
N LEU A 164 -27.29 -21.03 19.60
CA LEU A 164 -27.73 -22.34 19.12
C LEU A 164 -28.93 -22.86 19.93
N ASP A 165 -28.93 -22.71 21.27
CA ASP A 165 -30.09 -23.09 22.10
C ASP A 165 -31.38 -22.35 21.66
N ARG A 166 -31.26 -21.07 21.32
CA ARG A 166 -32.39 -20.26 20.81
C ARG A 166 -32.83 -20.69 19.41
N MET A 167 -31.88 -21.01 18.53
CA MET A 167 -32.15 -21.52 17.19
C MET A 167 -32.91 -22.85 17.24
N GLU A 168 -32.49 -23.77 18.12
CA GLU A 168 -33.11 -25.09 18.32
C GLU A 168 -34.52 -25.01 18.93
N ALA A 169 -34.77 -23.97 19.73
CA ALA A 169 -36.08 -23.66 20.29
C ALA A 169 -37.02 -22.93 19.31
N GLY A 170 -36.51 -22.48 18.15
CA GLY A 170 -37.25 -21.61 17.23
C GLY A 170 -37.54 -20.22 17.80
N ALA A 171 -36.75 -19.76 18.77
CA ALA A 171 -36.93 -18.52 19.52
C ALA A 171 -35.88 -17.45 19.13
N LEU A 172 -35.53 -17.39 17.86
CA LEU A 172 -34.57 -16.41 17.34
C LEU A 172 -35.24 -15.05 17.13
N GLU A 173 -35.60 -14.39 18.23
CA GLU A 173 -36.17 -13.04 18.23
C GLU A 173 -35.08 -12.01 18.49
N GLY A 174 -35.12 -10.90 17.74
CA GLY A 174 -34.20 -9.78 17.89
C GLY A 174 -34.87 -8.59 18.59
N GLU A 175 -34.08 -7.84 19.36
CA GLU A 175 -34.49 -6.57 19.93
C GLU A 175 -34.06 -5.40 19.03
N PRO A 176 -34.98 -4.49 18.65
CA PRO A 176 -34.62 -3.31 17.87
C PRO A 176 -33.56 -2.45 18.55
N GLN A 177 -32.57 -2.01 17.78
CA GLN A 177 -31.52 -1.13 18.27
C GLN A 177 -32.02 0.32 18.48
N ASP A 178 -31.56 0.98 19.55
CA ASP A 178 -31.72 2.43 19.72
C ASP A 178 -30.79 3.18 18.75
N ARG A 179 -31.35 3.58 17.60
CA ARG A 179 -30.62 4.28 16.54
C ARG A 179 -30.05 5.63 16.99
N ALA A 180 -30.62 6.28 18.01
CA ALA A 180 -30.11 7.56 18.50
C ALA A 180 -28.77 7.42 19.23
N ARG A 181 -28.44 6.22 19.71
CA ARG A 181 -27.18 5.89 20.38
C ARG A 181 -26.13 5.30 19.44
N ARG A 182 -26.42 5.23 18.13
CA ARG A 182 -25.52 4.61 17.17
C ARG A 182 -24.27 5.45 16.94
N ARG A 183 -23.09 4.83 17.06
CA ARG A 183 -21.85 5.39 16.52
C ARG A 183 -21.24 4.41 15.54
N TYR A 184 -20.86 4.92 14.37
CA TYR A 184 -20.48 4.09 13.23
C TYR A 184 -19.08 4.46 12.74
N PHE A 185 -18.22 3.46 12.71
CA PHE A 185 -16.84 3.57 12.29
C PHE A 185 -16.66 2.97 10.89
N ARG A 186 -16.57 3.86 9.90
CA ARG A 186 -16.36 3.50 8.49
C ARG A 186 -15.02 2.80 8.29
N HIS A 187 -14.92 1.95 7.27
CA HIS A 187 -13.65 1.30 6.88
C HIS A 187 -12.52 2.29 6.58
N ALA A 188 -12.85 3.46 6.03
CA ALA A 188 -11.87 4.52 5.75
C ALA A 188 -11.48 5.33 7.00
N ALA A 189 -12.14 5.17 8.15
CA ALA A 189 -11.83 5.94 9.35
C ALA A 189 -10.40 5.62 9.83
N ARG A 190 -9.70 6.66 10.29
CA ARG A 190 -8.32 6.59 10.78
C ARG A 190 -8.19 7.34 12.10
N PRO A 191 -7.26 6.92 12.99
CA PRO A 191 -6.97 7.65 14.21
C PRO A 191 -6.51 9.07 13.89
N LEU A 192 -6.67 9.98 14.84
CA LEU A 192 -6.13 11.33 14.71
C LEU A 192 -4.60 11.26 14.54
N GLY A 193 -4.02 12.09 13.68
CA GLY A 193 -2.58 12.08 13.42
C GLY A 193 -2.05 10.83 12.71
N ASP A 194 -2.92 9.95 12.20
CA ASP A 194 -2.53 8.68 11.57
C ASP A 194 -1.58 7.83 12.46
N GLY A 195 -1.85 7.82 13.77
CA GLY A 195 -1.06 7.06 14.75
C GLY A 195 0.21 7.78 15.24
N ARG A 196 0.45 9.03 14.83
CA ARG A 196 1.55 9.83 15.38
C ARG A 196 1.27 10.25 16.82
N LEU A 197 2.23 9.98 17.72
CA LEU A 197 2.14 10.36 19.12
C LEU A 197 2.23 11.88 19.28
N ASP A 198 1.34 12.42 20.11
CA ASP A 198 1.36 13.82 20.54
C ASP A 198 1.85 13.89 21.98
N PHE A 199 3.12 14.23 22.17
CA PHE A 199 3.73 14.26 23.50
C PHE A 199 3.08 15.28 24.45
N THR A 200 2.25 16.22 23.97
CA THR A 200 1.49 17.12 24.86
C THR A 200 0.37 16.40 25.64
N GLN A 201 -0.04 15.22 25.18
CA GLN A 201 -0.97 14.35 25.90
C GLN A 201 -0.28 13.68 27.08
N GLY A 202 -1.07 13.16 28.02
CA GLY A 202 -0.54 12.40 29.14
C GLY A 202 0.05 11.07 28.71
N ARG A 203 0.93 10.51 29.55
CA ARG A 203 1.55 9.20 29.34
C ARG A 203 0.52 8.13 29.00
N ASP A 204 -0.58 8.06 29.75
CA ASP A 204 -1.55 6.97 29.63
C ASP A 204 -2.32 7.03 28.29
N GLU A 205 -2.57 8.24 27.74
CA GLU A 205 -3.12 8.41 26.39
C GLU A 205 -2.19 7.82 25.32
N LEU A 206 -0.89 8.09 25.42
CA LEU A 206 0.08 7.59 24.44
C LEU A 206 0.27 6.08 24.52
N LEU A 207 0.29 5.53 25.74
CA LEU A 207 0.33 4.08 25.94
C LEU A 207 -0.92 3.41 25.36
N ARG A 208 -2.11 4.00 25.54
CA ARG A 208 -3.34 3.51 24.90
C ARG A 208 -3.26 3.55 23.37
N LEU A 209 -2.75 4.64 22.79
CA LEU A 209 -2.58 4.76 21.34
C LEU A 209 -1.68 3.64 20.78
N VAL A 210 -0.54 3.37 21.43
CA VAL A 210 0.38 2.32 21.01
C VAL A 210 -0.29 0.95 21.08
N ARG A 211 -0.94 0.61 22.21
CA ARG A 211 -1.64 -0.67 22.37
C ARG A 211 -2.81 -0.84 21.39
N ALA A 212 -3.56 0.23 21.12
CA ALA A 212 -4.67 0.21 20.16
C ALA A 212 -4.22 -0.04 18.71
N LEU A 213 -2.94 0.20 18.40
CA LEU A 213 -2.35 -0.06 17.08
C LEU A 213 -1.44 -1.29 17.06
N ASP A 214 -1.35 -2.03 18.17
CA ASP A 214 -0.61 -3.28 18.28
C ASP A 214 -1.50 -4.48 17.92
N PHE A 215 -1.22 -5.06 16.75
CA PHE A 215 -1.92 -6.22 16.21
C PHE A 215 -1.14 -7.54 16.41
N GLY A 216 -0.11 -7.56 17.27
CA GLY A 216 0.58 -8.79 17.67
C GLY A 216 1.22 -9.53 16.49
N GLY A 217 1.76 -8.76 15.53
CA GLY A 217 2.33 -9.30 14.29
C GLY A 217 1.28 -9.77 13.26
N ALA A 218 -0.01 -9.57 13.49
CA ALA A 218 -1.04 -9.74 12.47
C ALA A 218 -1.15 -8.50 11.57
N ARG A 219 -2.05 -8.57 10.58
CA ARG A 219 -2.35 -7.44 9.71
C ARG A 219 -2.99 -6.30 10.51
N ASN A 220 -2.40 -5.11 10.45
CA ASN A 220 -2.97 -3.88 11.00
C ASN A 220 -3.65 -3.06 9.87
N PRO A 221 -5.00 -3.01 9.80
CA PRO A 221 -5.72 -2.27 8.76
C PRO A 221 -5.79 -0.75 8.99
N MET A 222 -5.27 -0.26 10.12
CA MET A 222 -5.46 1.12 10.60
C MET A 222 -4.25 1.99 10.26
N ALA A 223 -3.25 2.00 11.14
CA ALA A 223 -2.04 2.81 11.12
C ALA A 223 -1.03 2.23 12.12
N SER A 224 0.26 2.50 11.98
CA SER A 224 1.26 2.15 13.01
C SER A 224 1.39 3.28 14.03
N ALA A 225 1.70 2.96 15.29
CA ALA A 225 2.13 3.99 16.23
C ALA A 225 3.48 4.58 15.75
N LYS A 226 3.63 5.90 15.76
CA LYS A 226 4.80 6.56 15.17
C LYS A 226 5.18 7.88 15.85
N ILE A 227 6.43 8.27 15.70
CA ILE A 227 6.96 9.58 16.08
C ILE A 227 7.68 10.21 14.88
N GLU A 228 8.02 11.49 15.00
CA GLU A 228 8.84 12.19 14.03
C GLU A 228 10.11 12.70 14.70
N VAL A 229 11.26 12.33 14.12
CA VAL A 229 12.59 12.70 14.61
C VAL A 229 13.38 13.29 13.45
N ALA A 230 13.74 14.57 13.54
CA ALA A 230 14.45 15.30 12.49
C ALA A 230 13.84 15.13 11.07
N GLY A 231 12.50 15.20 10.98
CA GLY A 231 11.75 15.04 9.73
C GLY A 231 11.62 13.59 9.23
N LYS A 232 12.09 12.60 9.99
CA LYS A 232 11.94 11.18 9.66
C LYS A 232 10.84 10.55 10.51
N VAL A 233 9.98 9.77 9.86
CA VAL A 233 8.96 8.96 10.54
C VAL A 233 9.63 7.71 11.12
N VAL A 234 9.42 7.49 12.41
CA VAL A 234 9.89 6.32 13.15
C VAL A 234 8.67 5.59 13.70
N LEU A 235 8.54 4.30 13.39
CA LEU A 235 7.49 3.45 13.90
C LEU A 235 7.86 2.92 15.28
N ILE A 236 6.85 2.78 16.14
CA ILE A 236 6.98 2.33 17.52
C ILE A 236 6.38 0.93 17.63
N GLY A 237 7.18 -0.04 18.06
CA GLY A 237 6.72 -1.41 18.29
C GLY A 237 6.06 -1.58 19.66
N ALA A 238 6.60 -0.92 20.70
CA ALA A 238 6.08 -0.99 22.05
C ALA A 238 6.32 0.31 22.83
N ALA A 239 5.52 0.52 23.86
CA ALA A 239 5.69 1.62 24.79
C ALA A 239 5.36 1.21 26.23
N ALA A 240 6.12 1.75 27.19
CA ALA A 240 5.93 1.51 28.61
C ALA A 240 5.94 2.83 29.39
N ALA A 241 5.31 2.82 30.56
CA ALA A 241 5.37 3.95 31.48
C ALA A 241 6.81 4.15 31.97
N ALA A 242 7.27 5.39 31.98
CA ALA A 242 8.54 5.78 32.57
C ALA A 242 8.33 6.93 33.57
N GLU A 243 9.26 7.05 34.52
CA GLU A 243 9.30 8.19 35.42
C GLU A 243 9.95 9.38 34.71
N GLY A 244 9.26 10.52 34.73
CA GLY A 244 9.84 11.81 34.34
C GLY A 244 10.11 12.64 35.59
N GLN A 245 11.01 13.62 35.53
CA GLN A 245 11.23 14.52 36.66
C GLN A 245 10.09 15.55 36.80
N GLY A 246 9.15 15.56 35.85
CA GLY A 246 7.90 16.33 35.89
C GLY A 246 8.09 17.83 35.61
N SER A 247 9.29 18.25 35.24
CA SER A 247 9.64 19.65 34.96
C SER A 247 10.01 19.90 33.49
N GLU A 248 10.22 18.82 32.74
CA GLU A 248 10.63 18.83 31.36
C GLU A 248 9.43 19.14 30.46
N ALA A 249 9.68 19.92 29.40
CA ALA A 249 8.64 20.19 28.42
C ALA A 249 8.27 18.89 27.67
N PRO A 250 7.00 18.69 27.31
CA PRO A 250 6.56 17.62 26.42
C PRO A 250 7.45 17.45 25.18
N GLY A 251 7.79 16.21 24.87
CA GLY A 251 8.67 15.84 23.75
C GLY A 251 10.17 15.88 24.09
N THR A 252 10.57 16.30 25.28
CA THR A 252 11.98 16.29 25.70
C THR A 252 12.47 14.85 25.88
N VAL A 253 13.56 14.49 25.21
CA VAL A 253 14.23 13.19 25.38
C VAL A 253 14.96 13.18 26.73
N LEU A 254 14.58 12.27 27.60
CA LEU A 254 15.16 12.12 28.95
C LEU A 254 16.36 11.17 28.94
N SER A 255 16.26 10.08 28.20
CA SER A 255 17.35 9.14 27.94
C SER A 255 17.18 8.48 26.59
N ALA A 256 18.30 8.06 26.00
CA ALA A 256 18.34 7.28 24.79
C ALA A 256 19.46 6.23 24.94
N ASP A 257 19.10 4.96 24.84
CA ASP A 257 20.02 3.85 24.67
C ASP A 257 19.75 3.20 23.29
N PRO A 258 20.51 2.17 22.85
CA PRO A 258 20.30 1.59 21.52
C PRO A 258 18.88 1.05 21.27
N GLU A 259 18.15 0.62 22.31
CA GLU A 259 16.84 -0.05 22.18
C GLU A 259 15.66 0.84 22.57
N THR A 260 15.88 1.77 23.51
CA THR A 260 14.82 2.52 24.17
C THR A 260 15.06 4.03 24.11
N LEU A 261 14.00 4.76 23.76
CA LEU A 261 13.93 6.21 23.83
C LEU A 261 12.92 6.64 24.88
N VAL A 262 13.37 7.31 25.95
CA VAL A 262 12.48 7.82 27.00
C VAL A 262 12.18 9.29 26.74
N VAL A 263 10.90 9.62 26.63
CA VAL A 263 10.43 10.96 26.24
C VAL A 263 9.43 11.49 27.26
N ALA A 264 9.63 12.73 27.71
CA ALA A 264 8.70 13.46 28.55
C ALA A 264 7.37 13.70 27.81
N THR A 265 6.27 13.59 28.54
CA THR A 265 4.91 13.81 28.01
C THR A 265 4.24 14.97 28.73
N GLY A 266 2.96 15.25 28.44
CA GLY A 266 2.15 16.22 29.19
C GLY A 266 2.03 15.86 30.68
N SER A 267 2.15 14.57 31.01
CA SER A 267 2.21 14.09 32.40
C SER A 267 2.99 12.77 32.49
N GLY A 268 4.16 12.82 33.15
CA GLY A 268 5.08 11.68 33.24
C GLY A 268 5.91 11.48 31.97
N ALA A 269 6.43 10.27 31.75
CA ALA A 269 7.24 9.94 30.59
C ALA A 269 6.83 8.58 29.97
N VAL A 270 7.17 8.38 28.70
CA VAL A 270 7.02 7.11 27.99
C VAL A 270 8.38 6.58 27.54
N ALA A 271 8.63 5.31 27.75
CA ALA A 271 9.73 4.57 27.15
C ALA A 271 9.24 3.93 25.86
N LEU A 272 9.85 4.29 24.73
CA LEU A 272 9.49 3.79 23.40
C LEU A 272 10.56 2.81 22.91
N SER A 273 10.13 1.65 22.38
CA SER A 273 11.04 0.61 21.89
C SER A 273 10.50 -0.07 20.63
N GLY A 274 11.29 -0.97 20.04
CA GLY A 274 10.97 -1.62 18.77
C GLY A 274 10.96 -0.62 17.61
N LEU A 275 11.93 0.31 17.61
CA LEU A 275 11.98 1.42 16.67
C LEU A 275 12.38 0.94 15.29
N THR A 276 11.55 1.22 14.29
CA THR A 276 11.87 0.92 12.89
C THR A 276 11.54 2.09 11.99
N ASP A 277 12.13 2.10 10.79
CA ASP A 277 11.58 2.92 9.73
C ASP A 277 10.28 2.29 9.15
N PRO A 278 9.58 2.97 8.24
CA PRO A 278 8.36 2.42 7.63
C PRO A 278 8.56 1.11 6.84
N MET A 279 9.80 0.80 6.44
CA MET A 279 10.20 -0.42 5.72
C MET A 279 10.61 -1.56 6.66
N ARG A 280 10.44 -1.42 7.98
CA ARG A 280 10.82 -2.38 9.03
C ARG A 280 12.33 -2.51 9.25
N ARG A 281 13.14 -1.57 8.80
CA ARG A 281 14.57 -1.54 9.15
C ARG A 281 14.73 -1.05 10.59
N PRO A 282 15.40 -1.81 11.48
CA PRO A 282 15.62 -1.38 12.86
C PRO A 282 16.39 -0.06 12.94
N LEU A 283 16.03 0.78 13.90
CA LEU A 283 16.69 2.05 14.18
C LEU A 283 17.16 2.06 15.63
N ALA A 284 18.43 2.42 15.86
CA ALA A 284 18.96 2.58 17.21
C ALA A 284 18.48 3.90 17.82
N ALA A 285 17.93 3.86 19.04
CA ALA A 285 17.32 5.04 19.67
C ALA A 285 18.32 6.17 19.92
N ASP A 286 19.53 5.84 20.38
CA ASP A 286 20.65 6.76 20.58
C ASP A 286 21.20 7.38 19.28
N GLY A 287 20.95 6.75 18.14
CA GLY A 287 21.22 7.29 16.80
C GLY A 287 20.12 8.23 16.29
N LEU A 288 18.93 8.20 16.88
CA LEU A 288 17.79 9.04 16.48
C LEU A 288 17.79 10.38 17.20
N ALA A 289 18.01 10.39 18.51
CA ALA A 289 17.98 11.59 19.33
C ALA A 289 18.88 11.43 20.56
N ARG A 290 19.27 12.57 21.16
CA ARG A 290 20.09 12.63 22.38
C ARG A 290 19.29 13.17 23.55
N PRO A 291 19.67 12.84 24.80
CA PRO A 291 19.09 13.48 25.98
C PRO A 291 19.15 15.01 25.89
N GLY A 292 18.02 15.67 26.16
CA GLY A 292 17.84 17.11 26.02
C GLY A 292 17.30 17.57 24.67
N ASP A 293 17.34 16.73 23.62
CA ASP A 293 16.66 17.02 22.36
C ASP A 293 15.15 17.10 22.60
N ARG A 294 14.45 17.90 21.79
CA ARG A 294 12.99 17.99 21.83
C ARG A 294 12.38 17.47 20.53
N LEU A 295 11.67 16.37 20.63
CA LEU A 295 10.87 15.82 19.54
C LEU A 295 9.68 16.74 19.26
N SER A 296 9.34 16.90 17.98
CA SER A 296 8.22 17.74 17.57
C SER A 296 6.89 17.11 17.99
N SER A 297 6.13 17.84 18.80
CA SER A 297 4.73 17.51 19.10
C SER A 297 3.85 17.68 17.86
N LEU A 298 2.72 16.99 17.86
CA LEU A 298 1.75 17.04 16.78
C LEU A 298 0.73 18.14 17.05
N ASP A 299 0.77 19.24 16.29
CA ASP A 299 -0.26 20.27 16.43
C ASP A 299 -1.61 19.81 15.85
N PRO A 300 -2.76 20.37 16.30
CA PRO A 300 -4.08 19.94 15.85
C PRO A 300 -4.32 20.06 14.34
N THR A 301 -3.71 21.05 13.68
CA THR A 301 -3.86 21.27 12.23
C THR A 301 -3.11 20.20 11.45
N GLN A 302 -1.87 19.89 11.86
CA GLN A 302 -1.11 18.77 11.33
C GLN A 302 -1.84 17.43 11.56
N ALA A 303 -2.38 17.23 12.76
CA ALA A 303 -3.12 16.01 13.11
C ALA A 303 -4.35 15.78 12.21
N ALA A 304 -5.10 16.85 11.94
CA ALA A 304 -6.24 16.83 11.05
C ALA A 304 -5.83 16.56 9.59
N ARG A 305 -4.74 17.19 9.12
CA ARG A 305 -4.20 16.97 7.77
C ARG A 305 -3.76 15.53 7.54
N LEU A 306 -2.98 14.96 8.47
CA LEU A 306 -2.54 13.57 8.41
C LEU A 306 -3.73 12.61 8.35
N ARG A 307 -4.72 12.81 9.23
CA ARG A 307 -5.94 12.01 9.24
C ARG A 307 -6.70 12.14 7.92
N HIS A 308 -6.87 13.36 7.39
CA HIS A 308 -7.58 13.60 6.14
C HIS A 308 -6.95 12.82 4.98
N GLN A 309 -5.62 12.89 4.83
CA GLN A 309 -4.92 12.13 3.80
C GLN A 309 -5.03 10.62 4.00
N ALA A 310 -4.84 10.15 5.23
CA ALA A 310 -4.93 8.73 5.54
C ALA A 310 -6.33 8.15 5.22
N VAL A 311 -7.39 8.93 5.47
CA VAL A 311 -8.77 8.61 5.09
C VAL A 311 -8.93 8.60 3.55
N ALA A 312 -8.34 9.56 2.83
CA ALA A 312 -8.40 9.62 1.37
C ALA A 312 -7.72 8.42 0.70
N MET A 313 -6.57 7.97 1.22
CA MET A 313 -5.84 6.79 0.71
C MET A 313 -6.45 5.46 1.15
N ALA A 314 -7.27 5.45 2.21
CA ALA A 314 -7.78 4.20 2.80
C ALA A 314 -8.48 3.26 1.79
N PRO A 315 -9.31 3.74 0.85
CA PRO A 315 -9.97 2.86 -0.14
C PRO A 315 -9.00 2.17 -1.10
N SER A 316 -7.89 2.80 -1.48
CA SER A 316 -6.91 2.26 -2.43
C SER A 316 -5.86 1.35 -1.76
N GLN A 317 -5.79 1.30 -0.43
CA GLN A 317 -4.80 0.48 0.28
C GLN A 317 -4.87 -1.02 -0.09
N TRP A 318 -6.08 -1.55 -0.34
CA TRP A 318 -6.21 -2.96 -0.74
C TRP A 318 -5.57 -3.21 -2.12
N HIS A 319 -5.78 -2.28 -3.06
CA HIS A 319 -5.17 -2.33 -4.38
C HIS A 319 -3.64 -2.30 -4.26
N TRP A 320 -3.09 -1.33 -3.52
CA TRP A 320 -1.64 -1.20 -3.36
C TRP A 320 -1.01 -2.38 -2.65
N ARG A 321 -1.67 -2.94 -1.64
CA ARG A 321 -1.21 -4.17 -1.00
C ARG A 321 -1.10 -5.33 -2.00
N SER A 322 -2.09 -5.49 -2.87
CA SER A 322 -2.09 -6.53 -3.90
C SER A 322 -0.99 -6.33 -4.93
N ARG A 323 -0.79 -5.08 -5.39
CA ARG A 323 0.32 -4.72 -6.28
C ARG A 323 1.66 -5.01 -5.62
N LEU A 324 1.89 -4.54 -4.39
CA LEU A 324 3.15 -4.73 -3.65
C LEU A 324 3.48 -6.19 -3.37
N SER A 325 2.50 -7.07 -3.14
CA SER A 325 2.78 -8.49 -2.90
C SER A 325 3.34 -9.23 -4.12
N THR A 326 3.05 -8.72 -5.32
CA THR A 326 3.50 -9.30 -6.60
C THR A 326 4.55 -8.45 -7.30
N PHE A 327 4.85 -7.26 -6.77
CA PHE A 327 5.75 -6.30 -7.38
C PHE A 327 7.17 -6.84 -7.52
N ARG A 328 7.73 -6.71 -8.73
CA ARG A 328 9.11 -7.06 -9.06
C ARG A 328 9.70 -5.90 -9.85
N PRO A 329 10.63 -5.10 -9.30
CA PRO A 329 11.25 -4.00 -10.03
C PRO A 329 11.96 -4.49 -11.30
N ALA A 330 11.86 -3.72 -12.38
CA ALA A 330 12.66 -3.95 -13.57
C ALA A 330 14.16 -3.80 -13.24
N VAL A 331 14.99 -4.66 -13.83
CA VAL A 331 16.45 -4.65 -13.64
C VAL A 331 17.14 -4.24 -14.94
N PRO A 332 17.33 -2.93 -15.19
CA PRO A 332 17.95 -2.45 -16.42
C PRO A 332 19.43 -2.82 -16.49
N GLY A 333 19.83 -3.58 -17.52
CA GLY A 333 21.24 -3.97 -17.75
C GLY A 333 22.18 -2.80 -18.08
N PHE A 334 21.63 -1.63 -18.36
CA PHE A 334 22.37 -0.40 -18.66
C PHE A 334 22.60 0.51 -17.44
N VAL A 335 22.04 0.19 -16.28
CA VAL A 335 22.22 0.96 -15.05
C VAL A 335 23.31 0.33 -14.18
N ARG A 336 24.23 1.16 -13.68
CA ARG A 336 25.22 0.78 -12.68
C ARG A 336 24.71 1.15 -11.30
N GLN A 337 24.98 0.30 -10.31
CA GLN A 337 24.73 0.67 -8.91
C GLN A 337 25.74 1.74 -8.48
N SER A 338 25.23 2.84 -7.94
CA SER A 338 26.00 3.90 -7.30
C SER A 338 25.53 4.05 -5.86
N GLY A 339 26.45 4.17 -4.92
CA GLY A 339 26.16 4.51 -3.52
C GLY A 339 26.17 6.02 -3.24
N GLU A 340 26.42 6.84 -4.26
CA GLU A 340 26.50 8.29 -4.16
C GLU A 340 25.12 8.94 -4.38
N ALA A 341 24.96 10.18 -3.92
CA ALA A 341 23.77 10.96 -4.23
C ALA A 341 23.64 11.17 -5.74
N ALA A 342 22.41 11.08 -6.25
CA ALA A 342 22.16 11.18 -7.69
C ALA A 342 22.57 12.57 -8.23
N ALA A 343 23.38 12.57 -9.28
CA ALA A 343 23.79 13.76 -10.01
C ALA A 343 22.92 13.89 -11.27
N TRP A 344 21.75 14.52 -11.11
CA TRP A 344 20.72 14.60 -12.14
C TRP A 344 21.13 15.43 -13.35
N ALA A 345 20.88 14.88 -14.54
CA ALA A 345 20.87 15.59 -15.81
C ALA A 345 19.59 15.24 -16.60
N ASP A 346 19.10 16.20 -17.40
CA ASP A 346 17.86 16.08 -18.15
C ASP A 346 18.04 16.19 -19.66
N HIS A 347 17.16 15.51 -20.39
CA HIS A 347 17.00 15.62 -21.84
C HIS A 347 15.53 15.77 -22.19
N ARG A 348 15.17 16.84 -22.88
CA ARG A 348 13.77 17.23 -23.13
C ARG A 348 13.39 16.96 -24.57
N LEU A 349 12.21 16.36 -24.75
CA LEU A 349 11.62 15.99 -26.02
C LEU A 349 10.18 16.49 -26.07
N PRO A 350 9.66 16.87 -27.26
CA PRO A 350 8.25 17.19 -27.40
C PRO A 350 7.39 15.96 -27.05
N ALA A 351 6.34 16.17 -26.27
CA ALA A 351 5.35 15.12 -26.04
C ALA A 351 4.42 15.01 -27.27
N PRO A 352 3.94 13.79 -27.59
CA PRO A 352 3.00 13.61 -28.67
C PRO A 352 1.68 14.35 -28.41
N GLN A 353 1.04 14.83 -29.48
CA GLN A 353 -0.24 15.53 -29.42
C GLN A 353 -1.41 14.54 -29.45
N GLY A 354 -2.52 14.91 -28.82
CA GLY A 354 -3.78 14.16 -28.89
C GLY A 354 -3.86 12.91 -27.99
N LEU A 355 -2.80 12.54 -27.27
CA LEU A 355 -2.86 11.49 -26.24
C LEU A 355 -3.31 12.03 -24.88
N SER A 356 -4.03 11.20 -24.12
CA SER A 356 -4.27 11.46 -22.69
C SER A 356 -2.98 11.25 -21.88
N ASP A 357 -2.93 11.84 -20.67
CA ASP A 357 -1.79 11.65 -19.76
C ASP A 357 -1.60 10.14 -19.46
N GLU A 358 -2.68 9.39 -19.23
CA GLU A 358 -2.66 7.94 -18.98
C GLU A 358 -2.10 7.14 -20.17
N ALA A 359 -2.55 7.44 -21.39
CA ALA A 359 -2.03 6.79 -22.59
C ALA A 359 -0.55 7.12 -22.81
N LEU A 360 -0.14 8.36 -22.56
CA LEU A 360 1.27 8.74 -22.64
C LEU A 360 2.11 7.98 -21.60
N PHE A 361 1.67 7.89 -20.34
CA PHE A 361 2.40 7.13 -19.33
C PHE A 361 2.43 5.62 -19.62
N ALA A 362 1.36 5.04 -20.17
CA ALA A 362 1.36 3.66 -20.63
C ALA A 362 2.39 3.44 -21.76
N ALA A 363 2.49 4.37 -22.72
CA ALA A 363 3.49 4.31 -23.79
C ALA A 363 4.92 4.41 -23.23
N LEU A 364 5.17 5.35 -22.31
CA LEU A 364 6.46 5.52 -21.67
C LEU A 364 6.87 4.30 -20.82
N ALA A 365 5.91 3.68 -20.12
CA ALA A 365 6.12 2.44 -19.39
C ALA A 365 6.56 1.30 -20.32
N ALA A 366 5.86 1.14 -21.44
CA ALA A 366 6.18 0.14 -22.44
C ALA A 366 7.57 0.36 -23.05
N TRP A 367 7.89 1.60 -23.43
CA TRP A 367 9.18 1.94 -24.01
C TRP A 367 10.35 1.65 -23.07
N VAL A 368 10.25 2.05 -21.81
CA VAL A 368 11.36 1.88 -20.86
C VAL A 368 11.57 0.41 -20.48
N LEU A 369 10.49 -0.37 -20.37
CA LEU A 369 10.56 -1.80 -20.10
C LEU A 369 11.08 -2.59 -21.30
N ALA A 370 10.65 -2.23 -22.51
CA ALA A 370 11.20 -2.79 -23.75
C ALA A 370 12.71 -2.53 -23.86
N SER A 371 13.18 -1.35 -23.43
CA SER A 371 14.61 -1.01 -23.40
C SER A 371 15.43 -1.86 -22.40
N CYS A 372 14.76 -2.61 -21.52
CA CYS A 372 15.37 -3.54 -20.57
C CYS A 372 15.32 -5.01 -21.03
N ASP A 373 14.74 -5.29 -22.19
CA ASP A 373 14.39 -6.65 -22.66
C ASP A 373 13.49 -7.43 -21.67
N ASP A 374 12.75 -6.72 -20.81
CA ASP A 374 11.85 -7.30 -19.80
C ASP A 374 10.56 -6.48 -19.66
N TRP A 375 9.49 -7.00 -20.26
CA TRP A 375 8.15 -6.41 -20.20
C TRP A 375 7.41 -6.66 -18.90
N SER A 376 7.92 -7.56 -18.05
CA SER A 376 7.29 -7.93 -16.78
C SER A 376 7.77 -7.09 -15.59
N GLY A 377 8.77 -6.24 -15.82
CA GLY A 377 9.37 -5.40 -14.80
C GLY A 377 8.44 -4.31 -14.26
N GLY A 378 8.62 -4.00 -12.99
CA GLY A 378 7.93 -2.94 -12.26
C GLY A 378 8.70 -1.62 -12.23
N LEU A 379 7.96 -0.53 -12.28
CA LEU A 379 8.45 0.85 -12.30
C LEU A 379 7.95 1.61 -11.06
N ALA A 380 8.67 2.66 -10.67
CA ALA A 380 8.12 3.67 -9.77
C ALA A 380 7.22 4.62 -10.58
N PHE A 381 6.00 4.91 -10.11
CA PHE A 381 5.14 5.92 -10.72
C PHE A 381 4.79 7.03 -9.72
N ALA A 382 4.97 8.28 -10.10
CA ALA A 382 4.62 9.45 -9.31
C ALA A 382 3.67 10.36 -10.09
N GLY A 383 2.37 10.07 -10.04
CA GLY A 383 1.33 10.94 -10.56
C GLY A 383 1.19 12.24 -9.74
N ARG A 384 0.45 13.23 -10.26
CA ARG A 384 0.32 14.56 -9.61
C ARG A 384 -0.20 14.47 -8.18
N ASP A 385 -1.23 13.65 -7.93
CA ASP A 385 -1.82 13.47 -6.60
C ASP A 385 -0.88 12.74 -5.63
N VAL A 386 -0.07 11.80 -6.13
CA VAL A 386 0.96 11.10 -5.34
C VAL A 386 2.05 12.09 -4.92
N ILE A 387 2.54 12.91 -5.86
CA ILE A 387 3.54 13.95 -5.59
C ILE A 387 2.99 14.94 -4.56
N ALA A 388 1.79 15.50 -4.80
CA ALA A 388 1.18 16.47 -3.90
C ALA A 388 0.96 15.90 -2.48
N ALA A 389 0.52 14.64 -2.37
CA ALA A 389 0.35 13.97 -1.08
C ALA A 389 1.69 13.78 -0.34
N ALA A 390 2.74 13.36 -1.03
CA ALA A 390 4.06 13.14 -0.46
C ALA A 390 4.78 14.44 -0.07
N GLU A 391 4.63 15.51 -0.85
CA GLU A 391 5.13 16.85 -0.49
C GLU A 391 4.39 17.43 0.71
N THR A 392 3.09 17.20 0.80
CA THR A 392 2.26 17.70 1.90
C THR A 392 2.55 16.96 3.21
N MET A 393 2.89 15.67 3.16
CA MET A 393 3.18 14.83 4.33
C MET A 393 4.43 13.95 4.11
N PRO A 394 5.63 14.55 4.13
CA PRO A 394 6.88 13.83 3.90
C PRO A 394 7.07 12.68 4.88
N GLY A 395 7.43 11.50 4.38
CA GLY A 395 7.66 10.30 5.20
C GLY A 395 6.40 9.56 5.67
N TYR A 396 5.21 10.16 5.59
CA TYR A 396 3.93 9.49 5.90
C TYR A 396 3.30 8.86 4.65
N VAL A 397 3.54 9.46 3.48
CA VAL A 397 3.09 8.96 2.18
C VAL A 397 4.30 8.50 1.37
N ASN A 398 4.20 7.33 0.73
CA ASN A 398 5.26 6.89 -0.17
C ASN A 398 5.28 7.79 -1.43
N PRO A 399 6.44 8.34 -1.84
CA PRO A 399 6.51 9.35 -2.91
C PRO A 399 6.28 8.80 -4.32
N TRP A 400 6.04 7.49 -4.44
CA TRP A 400 5.73 6.81 -5.68
C TRP A 400 4.83 5.61 -5.40
N VAL A 401 4.24 5.03 -6.45
CA VAL A 401 3.45 3.81 -6.41
C VAL A 401 3.96 2.78 -7.42
N PRO A 402 3.84 1.47 -7.15
CA PRO A 402 4.29 0.45 -8.08
C PRO A 402 3.41 0.42 -9.33
N LEU A 403 4.02 0.64 -10.49
CA LEU A 403 3.42 0.43 -11.80
C LEU A 403 4.09 -0.78 -12.45
N GLY A 404 3.39 -1.52 -13.30
CA GLY A 404 3.99 -2.66 -13.99
C GLY A 404 3.07 -3.18 -15.08
N LEU A 405 3.66 -3.67 -16.16
CA LEU A 405 2.97 -4.26 -17.29
C LEU A 405 2.87 -5.79 -17.09
N GLY A 406 1.77 -6.40 -17.49
CA GLY A 406 1.47 -7.82 -17.25
C GLY A 406 2.32 -8.84 -18.04
N GLY A 407 3.61 -8.58 -18.27
CA GLY A 407 4.55 -9.45 -18.97
C GLY A 407 4.58 -9.29 -20.50
N ASP A 408 5.21 -10.24 -21.20
CA ASP A 408 5.53 -10.18 -22.65
C ASP A 408 4.32 -9.94 -23.58
N ALA A 409 3.10 -10.22 -23.11
CA ALA A 409 1.88 -9.90 -23.84
C ALA A 409 1.72 -8.38 -24.04
N ALA A 410 2.35 -7.55 -23.21
CA ALA A 410 2.26 -6.09 -23.27
C ALA A 410 2.73 -5.52 -24.62
N GLY A 411 3.77 -6.09 -25.25
CA GLY A 411 4.22 -5.65 -26.57
C GLY A 411 3.22 -5.96 -27.71
N LYS A 412 2.30 -6.90 -27.49
CA LYS A 412 1.24 -7.26 -28.45
C LYS A 412 -0.03 -6.44 -28.27
N ARG A 413 -0.20 -5.81 -27.12
CA ARG A 413 -1.35 -4.97 -26.80
C ARG A 413 -1.27 -3.64 -27.52
N THR A 414 -2.42 -3.09 -27.86
CA THR A 414 -2.52 -1.71 -28.35
C THR A 414 -2.24 -0.73 -27.20
N LEU A 415 -1.96 0.52 -27.54
CA LEU A 415 -1.76 1.54 -26.50
C LEU A 415 -3.04 1.76 -25.68
N ALA A 416 -4.20 1.70 -26.31
CA ALA A 416 -5.49 1.79 -25.63
C ALA A 416 -5.69 0.63 -24.63
N GLU A 417 -5.39 -0.61 -25.04
CA GLU A 417 -5.47 -1.79 -24.17
C GLU A 417 -4.50 -1.70 -22.98
N LEU A 418 -3.29 -1.18 -23.18
CA LEU A 418 -2.32 -0.98 -22.09
C LEU A 418 -2.76 0.12 -21.13
N ALA A 419 -3.35 1.21 -21.63
CA ALA A 419 -3.91 2.26 -20.78
C ALA A 419 -5.08 1.72 -19.95
N GLU A 420 -5.94 0.89 -20.54
CA GLU A 420 -7.04 0.24 -19.83
C GLU A 420 -6.54 -0.75 -18.76
N ASP A 421 -5.50 -1.53 -19.05
CA ASP A 421 -4.87 -2.42 -18.06
C ASP A 421 -4.31 -1.68 -16.84
N LEU A 422 -3.74 -0.49 -17.07
CA LEU A 422 -3.12 0.35 -16.03
C LEU A 422 -4.10 1.28 -15.32
N GLU A 423 -5.30 1.47 -15.86
CA GLU A 423 -6.29 2.38 -15.29
C GLU A 423 -6.64 2.09 -13.81
N PRO A 424 -6.71 0.83 -13.33
CA PRO A 424 -6.87 0.56 -11.91
C PRO A 424 -5.74 1.15 -11.04
N ASP A 425 -4.49 1.11 -11.54
CA ASP A 425 -3.33 1.67 -10.85
C ASP A 425 -3.38 3.20 -10.88
N PHE A 426 -3.73 3.81 -12.03
CA PHE A 426 -3.89 5.25 -12.16
C PHE A 426 -5.03 5.79 -11.28
N ALA A 427 -6.18 5.10 -11.24
CA ALA A 427 -7.29 5.43 -10.36
C ALA A 427 -6.90 5.36 -8.88
N ALA A 428 -6.16 4.32 -8.48
CA ALA A 428 -5.64 4.21 -7.13
C ALA A 428 -4.59 5.30 -6.81
N ALA A 429 -3.81 5.75 -7.81
CA ALA A 429 -2.79 6.78 -7.64
C ALA A 429 -3.40 8.17 -7.45
N ARG A 430 -4.52 8.46 -8.13
CA ARG A 430 -5.31 9.69 -7.95
C ARG A 430 -5.88 9.85 -6.53
N ALA A 431 -5.92 8.77 -5.73
CA ALA A 431 -6.22 8.84 -4.30
C ALA A 431 -5.03 9.27 -3.42
N GLY A 432 -3.89 9.65 -4.01
CA GLY A 432 -2.70 10.14 -3.29
C GLY A 432 -1.70 9.05 -2.88
N GLY A 433 -1.71 7.90 -3.56
CA GLY A 433 -0.76 6.81 -3.31
C GLY A 433 -1.13 5.95 -2.09
N PHE A 434 -0.13 5.58 -1.28
CA PHE A 434 -0.32 4.78 -0.06
C PHE A 434 0.55 5.26 1.10
N ALA A 435 0.09 4.95 2.32
CA ALA A 435 0.82 5.26 3.55
C ALA A 435 2.15 4.52 3.60
N ALA A 436 3.24 5.23 3.92
CA ALA A 436 4.60 4.69 3.95
C ALA A 436 4.74 3.48 4.89
N ASP A 437 3.93 3.40 5.94
CA ASP A 437 3.94 2.31 6.92
C ASP A 437 3.21 1.03 6.47
N ILE A 438 2.72 0.97 5.22
CA ILE A 438 1.98 -0.20 4.73
C ILE A 438 2.80 -1.50 4.82
N ILE A 439 4.13 -1.43 4.66
CA ILE A 439 4.99 -2.60 4.79
C ILE A 439 5.03 -3.10 6.23
N ALA A 440 5.17 -2.20 7.19
CA ALA A 440 5.18 -2.55 8.61
C ALA A 440 3.84 -3.13 9.09
N ARG A 441 2.72 -2.63 8.55
CA ARG A 441 1.37 -3.09 8.92
C ARG A 441 0.96 -4.44 8.31
N HIS A 442 1.72 -4.94 7.34
CA HIS A 442 1.40 -6.12 6.58
C HIS A 442 2.58 -7.10 6.56
N PRO A 443 2.67 -8.03 7.52
CA PRO A 443 3.81 -8.94 7.69
C PRO A 443 4.23 -9.72 6.43
N GLY A 444 3.26 -10.03 5.55
CA GLY A 444 3.48 -10.75 4.30
C GLY A 444 4.03 -9.91 3.13
N LEU A 445 4.17 -8.59 3.28
CA LEU A 445 4.81 -7.74 2.27
C LEU A 445 6.30 -7.62 2.57
N ALA A 446 7.16 -7.86 1.58
CA ALA A 446 8.60 -7.63 1.73
C ALA A 446 8.92 -6.11 1.74
N PRO A 447 9.96 -5.66 2.47
CA PRO A 447 10.51 -4.33 2.27
C PRO A 447 10.96 -4.15 0.82
N PHE A 448 10.88 -2.93 0.32
CA PHE A 448 11.30 -2.60 -1.04
C PHE A 448 12.16 -1.33 -1.03
N GLU A 449 12.95 -1.19 -2.08
CA GLU A 449 13.66 0.05 -2.42
C GLU A 449 12.97 0.72 -3.61
N THR A 450 13.28 1.99 -3.85
CA THR A 450 12.83 2.66 -5.08
C THR A 450 13.42 1.91 -6.29
N PRO A 451 12.58 1.50 -7.27
CA PRO A 451 13.05 0.92 -8.54
C PRO A 451 14.08 1.80 -9.24
N ALA A 452 14.97 1.19 -10.03
CA ALA A 452 15.93 1.95 -10.84
C ALA A 452 15.26 2.81 -11.94
N LEU A 453 14.02 2.48 -12.31
CA LEU A 453 13.27 3.14 -13.39
C LEU A 453 11.99 3.77 -12.83
N GLY A 454 11.71 4.99 -13.25
CA GLY A 454 10.55 5.76 -12.80
C GLY A 454 9.80 6.49 -13.90
N LEU A 455 8.53 6.76 -13.64
CA LEU A 455 7.62 7.58 -14.45
C LEU A 455 7.02 8.66 -13.55
N SER A 456 6.99 9.92 -13.98
CA SER A 456 6.60 11.03 -13.12
C SER A 456 5.74 12.07 -13.84
N ALA A 457 4.77 12.65 -13.16
CA ALA A 457 4.06 13.85 -13.62
C ALA A 457 4.75 15.15 -13.19
N GLY A 458 5.94 15.07 -12.58
CA GLY A 458 6.73 16.20 -12.10
C GLY A 458 8.21 16.04 -12.41
N GLY A 459 9.08 16.13 -11.39
CA GLY A 459 10.52 15.96 -11.53
C GLY A 459 11.01 14.50 -11.40
N PRO A 460 12.34 14.29 -11.30
CA PRO A 460 12.90 12.95 -11.11
C PRO A 460 12.48 12.34 -9.75
N ILE A 461 12.20 11.04 -9.74
CA ILE A 461 11.89 10.29 -8.52
C ILE A 461 13.20 9.92 -7.82
N GLN A 462 13.35 10.34 -6.56
CA GLN A 462 14.55 10.05 -5.77
C GLN A 462 14.76 8.55 -5.57
N GLY A 463 15.99 8.08 -5.81
CA GLY A 463 16.37 6.66 -5.77
C GLY A 463 16.24 5.92 -7.10
N THR A 464 15.63 6.54 -8.12
CA THR A 464 15.71 6.00 -9.50
C THR A 464 17.04 6.38 -10.14
N ALA A 465 17.50 5.57 -11.09
CA ALA A 465 18.60 5.90 -11.99
C ALA A 465 18.12 6.62 -13.26
N LEU A 466 16.89 6.31 -13.70
CA LEU A 466 16.23 6.92 -14.85
C LEU A 466 14.78 7.24 -14.47
N THR A 467 14.34 8.49 -14.67
CA THR A 467 12.93 8.87 -14.59
C THR A 467 12.49 9.51 -15.90
N LEU A 468 11.38 9.04 -16.47
CA LEU A 468 10.69 9.74 -17.56
C LEU A 468 9.57 10.58 -16.96
N SER A 469 9.58 11.89 -17.19
CA SER A 469 8.49 12.75 -16.76
C SER A 469 7.71 13.33 -17.92
N ALA A 470 6.39 13.42 -17.81
CA ALA A 470 5.55 14.11 -18.78
C ALA A 470 4.85 15.31 -18.11
N LEU A 471 5.13 16.52 -18.59
CA LEU A 471 4.56 17.75 -18.05
C LEU A 471 4.40 18.82 -19.13
N ARG A 472 3.18 19.35 -19.28
CA ARG A 472 2.87 20.50 -20.16
C ARG A 472 3.38 20.34 -21.61
N GLY A 473 3.14 19.17 -22.20
CA GLY A 473 3.53 18.89 -23.58
C GLY A 473 5.03 18.58 -23.78
N VAL A 474 5.77 18.35 -22.69
CA VAL A 474 7.19 17.97 -22.73
C VAL A 474 7.38 16.64 -22.02
N VAL A 475 8.10 15.72 -22.68
CA VAL A 475 8.65 14.52 -22.05
C VAL A 475 10.11 14.78 -21.72
N THR A 476 10.49 14.58 -20.46
CA THR A 476 11.87 14.75 -19.99
C THR A 476 12.43 13.42 -19.52
N LEU A 477 13.58 13.03 -20.07
CA LEU A 477 14.39 11.92 -19.61
C LEU A 477 15.40 12.45 -18.59
N TRP A 478 15.15 12.15 -17.32
CA TRP A 478 16.06 12.41 -16.20
C TRP A 478 16.94 11.20 -15.97
N HIS A 479 18.23 11.40 -15.78
CA HIS A 479 19.15 10.33 -15.41
C HIS A 479 20.16 10.78 -14.36
N ASP A 480 20.55 9.84 -13.52
CA ASP A 480 21.70 10.00 -12.64
C ASP A 480 22.98 9.74 -13.43
N THR A 481 23.83 10.76 -13.55
CA THR A 481 25.09 10.66 -14.30
C THR A 481 26.11 9.72 -13.63
N ASN A 482 25.92 9.36 -12.37
CA ASN A 482 26.70 8.34 -11.68
C ASN A 482 26.24 6.91 -12.03
N ALA A 483 24.96 6.73 -12.39
CA ALA A 483 24.36 5.43 -12.67
C ALA A 483 24.31 5.09 -14.17
N LEU A 484 24.26 6.11 -15.04
CA LEU A 484 24.12 5.96 -16.48
C LEU A 484 25.23 6.73 -17.23
N ASP A 485 26.01 6.02 -18.06
CA ASP A 485 27.04 6.67 -18.87
C ASP A 485 26.46 7.47 -20.07
N VAL A 486 27.24 8.43 -20.56
CA VAL A 486 26.85 9.33 -21.66
C VAL A 486 26.44 8.55 -22.91
N GLY A 487 27.11 7.41 -23.19
CA GLY A 487 26.79 6.58 -24.35
C GLY A 487 25.42 5.92 -24.23
N ALA A 488 25.09 5.38 -23.05
CA ALA A 488 23.79 4.81 -22.74
C ALA A 488 22.69 5.88 -22.77
N HIS A 489 22.95 7.04 -22.17
CA HIS A 489 22.06 8.21 -22.24
C HIS A 489 21.72 8.59 -23.69
N CYS A 490 22.72 8.82 -24.56
CA CYS A 490 22.48 9.22 -25.95
C CYS A 490 21.68 8.18 -26.73
N ARG A 491 21.91 6.87 -26.49
CA ARG A 491 21.12 5.80 -27.12
C ARG A 491 19.66 5.83 -26.68
N LEU A 492 19.42 5.95 -25.37
CA LEU A 492 18.07 6.00 -24.80
C LEU A 492 17.32 7.25 -25.24
N ALA A 493 17.92 8.44 -25.10
CA ALA A 493 17.31 9.70 -25.54
C ALA A 493 16.96 9.66 -27.04
N GLY A 494 17.89 9.15 -27.87
CA GLY A 494 17.64 9.00 -29.30
C GLY A 494 16.54 7.99 -29.63
N SER A 495 16.46 6.87 -28.90
CA SER A 495 15.39 5.89 -29.04
C SER A 495 14.03 6.45 -28.63
N LEU A 496 13.99 7.15 -27.49
CA LEU A 496 12.78 7.79 -26.97
C LEU A 496 12.23 8.82 -27.95
N GLY A 497 13.08 9.69 -28.51
CA GLY A 497 12.65 10.70 -29.48
C GLY A 497 11.92 10.08 -30.68
N ARG A 498 12.50 9.04 -31.30
CA ARG A 498 11.87 8.34 -32.43
C ARG A 498 10.57 7.64 -32.03
N PHE A 499 10.50 7.11 -30.80
CA PHE A 499 9.28 6.50 -30.30
C PHE A 499 8.17 7.53 -30.09
N LEU A 500 8.47 8.70 -29.51
CA LEU A 500 7.50 9.77 -29.34
C LEU A 500 6.99 10.31 -30.69
N GLU A 501 7.87 10.48 -31.68
CA GLU A 501 7.47 10.85 -33.04
C GLU A 501 6.53 9.81 -33.68
N ALA A 502 6.76 8.51 -33.45
CA ALA A 502 5.88 7.46 -33.93
C ALA A 502 4.48 7.47 -33.28
N LEU A 503 4.33 8.11 -32.11
CA LEU A 503 3.05 8.26 -31.41
C LEU A 503 2.17 9.40 -31.96
N ASP A 504 2.74 10.36 -32.71
CA ASP A 504 2.01 11.50 -33.30
C ASP A 504 1.17 11.14 -34.55
N GLY A 505 1.20 9.88 -35.00
CA GLY A 505 0.41 9.41 -36.13
C GLY A 505 -1.09 9.26 -35.82
N GLU A 506 -1.95 9.37 -36.85
CA GLU A 506 -3.37 9.04 -36.71
C GLU A 506 -3.57 7.55 -36.40
N GLY A 507 -4.46 7.23 -35.45
CA GLY A 507 -4.81 5.86 -35.08
C GLY A 507 -3.73 5.11 -34.26
N THR A 508 -2.74 5.82 -33.70
CA THR A 508 -1.65 5.21 -32.91
C THR A 508 -2.14 4.49 -31.66
N THR A 509 -3.26 4.92 -31.07
CA THR A 509 -3.87 4.27 -29.89
C THR A 509 -4.27 2.83 -30.16
N ASP A 510 -4.64 2.49 -31.40
CA ASP A 510 -5.15 1.18 -31.81
C ASP A 510 -4.05 0.27 -32.38
N ARG A 511 -2.79 0.72 -32.39
CA ARG A 511 -1.66 -0.04 -32.90
C ARG A 511 -0.94 -0.77 -31.76
N PRO A 512 -0.47 -2.02 -31.98
CA PRO A 512 0.36 -2.72 -31.00
C PRO A 512 1.62 -1.94 -30.64
N VAL A 513 1.91 -1.78 -29.35
CA VAL A 513 3.03 -0.95 -28.91
C VAL A 513 4.38 -1.52 -29.34
N GLY A 514 4.53 -2.85 -29.36
CA GLY A 514 5.73 -3.50 -29.90
C GLY A 514 5.97 -3.19 -31.39
N ALA A 515 4.90 -3.00 -32.17
CA ALA A 515 5.03 -2.60 -33.57
C ALA A 515 5.47 -1.14 -33.72
N LEU A 516 4.95 -0.25 -32.87
CA LEU A 516 5.38 1.15 -32.80
C LEU A 516 6.86 1.28 -32.39
N LEU A 517 7.29 0.48 -31.41
CA LEU A 517 8.70 0.41 -31.00
C LEU A 517 9.61 -0.09 -32.13
N ALA A 518 9.21 -1.18 -32.81
CA ALA A 518 9.98 -1.71 -33.93
C ALA A 518 10.10 -0.71 -35.11
N GLU A 519 9.03 0.04 -35.39
CA GLU A 519 9.04 1.11 -36.39
C GLU A 519 10.01 2.24 -36.00
N ALA A 520 9.96 2.68 -34.75
CA ALA A 520 10.86 3.69 -34.21
C ALA A 520 12.33 3.25 -34.23
N GLU A 521 12.62 1.96 -34.06
CA GLU A 521 13.98 1.41 -34.19
C GLU A 521 14.46 1.29 -35.63
N ALA A 522 13.55 1.00 -36.57
CA ALA A 522 13.84 0.89 -38.00
C ALA A 522 14.05 2.26 -38.68
N ALA A 523 13.53 3.34 -38.09
CA ALA A 523 13.68 4.69 -38.62
C ALA A 523 15.17 5.11 -38.73
N PRO A 524 15.57 5.85 -39.78
CA PRO A 524 16.95 6.22 -40.02
C PRO A 524 17.55 6.96 -38.81
N ARG A 525 18.72 6.53 -38.34
CA ARG A 525 19.43 7.22 -37.26
C ARG A 525 19.79 8.64 -37.72
N LEU A 526 19.16 9.65 -37.13
CA LEU A 526 19.55 11.04 -37.33
C LEU A 526 21.04 11.20 -37.02
N SER A 527 21.76 11.84 -37.93
CA SER A 527 23.20 12.10 -37.73
C SER A 527 23.43 12.98 -36.50
N VAL A 528 24.61 12.91 -35.89
CA VAL A 528 25.02 13.79 -34.78
C VAL A 528 24.84 15.28 -35.15
N ALA A 529 24.98 15.64 -36.43
CA ALA A 529 24.75 16.99 -36.93
C ALA A 529 23.26 17.40 -36.97
N ALA A 530 22.34 16.46 -37.18
CA ALA A 530 20.90 16.71 -37.11
C ALA A 530 20.45 16.91 -35.65
N TRP A 531 21.06 16.17 -34.71
CA TRP A 531 20.86 16.39 -33.28
C TRP A 531 21.38 17.76 -32.79
N ALA A 532 22.53 18.21 -33.30
CA ALA A 532 23.08 19.53 -32.97
C ALA A 532 22.23 20.70 -33.51
N GLY A 533 21.48 20.49 -34.60
CA GLY A 533 20.57 21.50 -35.17
C GLY A 533 19.35 21.78 -34.28
N LEU A 534 18.81 20.75 -33.61
CA LEU A 534 17.72 20.89 -32.63
C LEU A 534 18.13 21.61 -31.34
N TRP A 535 19.43 21.79 -31.10
CA TRP A 535 19.97 22.50 -29.93
C TRP A 535 20.15 24.00 -30.16
N ALA A 536 20.00 24.47 -31.40
CA ALA A 536 20.31 25.85 -31.79
C ALA A 536 19.11 26.81 -31.74
N GLU A 537 17.88 26.31 -31.62
CA GLU A 537 16.67 27.14 -31.60
C GLU A 537 15.96 26.99 -30.23
N ASP A 538 15.99 28.09 -29.46
CA ASP A 538 15.20 28.41 -28.26
C ASP A 538 15.96 28.69 -26.94
N ILE A 539 16.98 29.55 -27.01
CA ILE A 539 17.35 30.40 -25.84
C ILE A 539 17.47 31.86 -26.30
N PRO A 540 16.46 32.71 -26.06
CA PRO A 540 16.61 34.15 -26.23
C PRO A 540 17.63 34.69 -25.20
N GLY A 541 18.83 35.04 -25.66
CA GLY A 541 19.81 35.81 -24.86
C GLY A 541 21.18 35.17 -24.62
N ALA A 542 21.45 33.95 -25.08
CA ALA A 542 22.80 33.39 -25.05
C ALA A 542 23.52 33.63 -26.39
N GLY A 543 24.36 34.66 -26.45
CA GLY A 543 25.25 34.87 -27.60
C GLY A 543 26.15 33.65 -27.85
N PRO A 544 26.59 33.42 -29.11
CA PRO A 544 27.34 32.23 -29.47
C PRO A 544 28.69 32.22 -28.73
N ARG A 545 28.90 31.26 -27.84
CA ARG A 545 30.26 30.88 -27.43
C ARG A 545 30.76 29.85 -28.44
N PRO A 546 31.78 30.14 -29.26
CA PRO A 546 32.36 29.12 -30.10
C PRO A 546 33.01 28.07 -29.19
N PHE A 547 32.50 26.84 -29.27
CA PHE A 547 33.19 25.68 -28.72
C PHE A 547 34.45 25.49 -29.57
N ALA A 548 35.61 25.87 -29.03
CA ALA A 548 36.88 25.52 -29.65
C ALA A 548 37.06 24.01 -29.51
N ALA A 549 36.81 23.27 -30.59
CA ALA A 549 37.15 21.85 -30.65
C ALA A 549 38.65 21.69 -30.37
N PRO A 550 39.08 20.79 -29.46
CA PRO A 550 40.48 20.43 -29.40
C PRO A 550 40.86 19.80 -30.74
N ALA A 551 41.94 20.30 -31.35
CA ALA A 551 42.43 19.83 -32.63
C ALA A 551 42.65 18.31 -32.58
N PHE A 552 41.79 17.57 -33.27
CA PHE A 552 41.92 16.13 -33.46
C PHE A 552 43.10 15.87 -34.40
N ASP A 553 44.26 15.52 -33.83
CA ASP A 553 45.41 15.07 -34.59
C ASP A 553 45.14 13.67 -35.18
N ARG A 554 44.73 13.64 -36.46
CA ARG A 554 44.49 12.42 -37.24
C ARG A 554 45.76 11.60 -37.48
N SER A 555 46.96 12.16 -37.26
CA SER A 555 48.23 11.44 -37.50
C SER A 555 48.58 10.46 -36.37
N ALA A 556 48.15 10.72 -35.13
CA ALA A 556 48.37 9.84 -33.98
C ALA A 556 47.59 8.51 -34.04
N ILE A 557 46.41 8.48 -34.68
CA ILE A 557 45.59 7.27 -34.84
C ILE A 557 46.10 6.37 -35.98
N MET A 558 46.70 6.96 -37.03
CA MET A 558 47.32 6.20 -38.12
C MET A 558 48.62 5.52 -37.67
N LEU A 559 49.40 6.14 -36.77
CA LEU A 559 50.64 5.55 -36.24
C LEU A 559 50.35 4.33 -35.34
N ARG A 560 49.36 4.42 -34.43
CA ARG A 560 48.93 3.28 -33.58
C ARG A 560 48.30 2.12 -34.37
N ARG A 561 47.63 2.41 -35.49
CA ARG A 561 47.08 1.36 -36.38
C ARG A 561 48.16 0.66 -37.21
N ARG A 562 49.31 1.30 -37.49
CA ARG A 562 50.46 0.66 -38.15
C ARG A 562 51.26 -0.21 -37.17
N GLU A 563 51.44 0.24 -35.92
CA GLU A 563 52.15 -0.54 -34.88
C GLU A 563 51.38 -1.79 -34.44
N MET A 564 50.04 -1.74 -34.33
CA MET A 564 49.23 -2.92 -33.99
C MET A 564 49.11 -3.95 -35.12
N ARG A 565 49.31 -3.56 -36.39
CA ARG A 565 49.34 -4.51 -37.53
C ARG A 565 50.71 -5.16 -37.73
N ALA A 566 51.80 -4.54 -37.26
CA ALA A 566 53.11 -5.18 -37.25
C ALA A 566 53.24 -6.22 -36.11
N GLY A 567 52.61 -6.00 -34.95
CA GLY A 567 52.63 -6.95 -33.83
C GLY A 567 51.82 -8.24 -34.05
N HIS A 568 50.82 -8.24 -34.93
CA HIS A 568 50.02 -9.44 -35.24
C HIS A 568 50.63 -10.33 -36.34
N ALA A 569 51.67 -9.88 -37.04
CA ALA A 569 52.37 -10.69 -38.05
C ALA A 569 53.59 -11.45 -37.48
N GLN A 570 53.90 -11.30 -36.18
CA GLN A 570 55.06 -11.93 -35.52
C GLN A 570 54.65 -12.92 -34.40
N ALA A 571 53.35 -13.23 -34.28
CA ALA A 571 52.80 -14.24 -33.36
C ALA A 571 52.11 -15.40 -34.12
N ALA A 572 52.34 -15.50 -35.42
CA ALA A 572 51.91 -16.58 -36.30
C ALA A 572 53.09 -17.03 -37.18
N GLU A 573 54.17 -17.44 -36.53
CA GLU A 573 55.21 -18.38 -37.02
C GLU A 573 55.77 -19.15 -35.83
#